data_AF-A0A068TWU4-F1
#
_entry.id   AF-A0A068TWU4-F1
#
_cell.length_a   1.000
_cell.length_b   1.000
_cell.length_c   1.000
_cell.angle_alpha   90.00
_cell.angle_beta   90.00
_cell.angle_gamma   90.00
#
_symmetry.space_group_name_H-M   'P 1'
#
loop_
_entity.id
_entity.type
_entity.pdbx_description
1 polymer ?
#
loop_
_entity_poly.entity_id
_entity_poly.type
_entity_poly.pdbx_seq_one_letter_code
_entity_poly.pdbx_strand_id
1 'polypeptide(L)'
;MSNCVYAVDEDCRTTVWTYQKDVEDGILDPFQPDDQLKKKKKISFVRRRRDVYRALGPGSEAESAKVLAFGTLFTAPYKGSESYIDIHEARKDPRIQSVMQKTEFLPFVPEILEAGKEFALQKIKAPFLCAQLRLLDGQFKNHWKGTFLVLKQKLESLKLNGPPPIHIFVMTDLPMSNWTGTYLGDLLKDSDAFKISVLRGDDNLIVETANKLMDIARGKNLESVSKRSYTVDNHCDPQSFTDILLYVEQTVCSCASLGFVGTTGSTIAETIELMRKYKACSG
;
A
#
# COMPACT_ATOMS: atom_id res chain seq x y z
N MET A 1 14.11 33.13 -8.41
CA MET A 1 13.58 31.92 -9.10
C MET A 1 12.91 31.07 -8.04
N SER A 2 11.59 30.88 -8.10
CA SER A 2 10.87 30.09 -7.10
C SER A 2 11.07 28.59 -7.38
N ASN A 3 11.78 27.88 -6.52
CA ASN A 3 11.87 26.43 -6.61
C ASN A 3 10.48 25.85 -6.27
N CYS A 4 9.78 25.28 -7.26
CA CYS A 4 8.46 24.69 -7.03
C CYS A 4 8.52 23.51 -6.05
N VAL A 5 9.65 22.82 -5.99
CA VAL A 5 9.88 21.64 -5.16
C VAL A 5 11.19 21.81 -4.39
N TYR A 6 11.15 21.52 -3.10
CA TYR A 6 12.34 21.34 -2.26
C TYR A 6 12.46 19.85 -1.93
N ALA A 7 13.55 19.24 -2.40
CA ALA A 7 13.84 17.85 -2.10
C ALA A 7 14.50 17.75 -0.72
N VAL A 8 13.87 17.00 0.18
CA VAL A 8 14.40 16.67 1.50
C VAL A 8 15.37 15.50 1.31
N ASP A 9 16.67 15.82 1.17
CA ASP A 9 17.76 14.88 0.85
C ASP A 9 18.42 14.27 2.11
N GLU A 10 17.80 14.47 3.27
CA GLU A 10 18.25 13.89 4.52
C GLU A 10 18.11 12.36 4.53
N ASP A 11 19.24 11.65 4.69
CA ASP A 11 19.23 10.20 4.83
C ASP A 11 18.54 9.80 6.15
N CYS A 12 17.38 9.14 6.01
CA CYS A 12 16.59 8.60 7.11
C CYS A 12 17.35 7.61 8.02
N ARG A 13 18.47 7.04 7.56
CA ARG A 13 19.36 6.21 8.41
C ARG A 13 20.13 7.03 9.44
N THR A 14 20.47 8.27 9.10
CA THR A 14 21.29 9.14 9.94
C THR A 14 20.49 10.23 10.63
N THR A 15 19.21 10.40 10.30
CA THR A 15 18.40 11.53 10.77
C THR A 15 17.11 11.07 11.45
N VAL A 16 16.80 11.68 12.59
CA VAL A 16 15.59 11.46 13.39
C VAL A 16 14.86 12.78 13.50
N TRP A 17 13.66 12.86 12.94
CA TRP A 17 12.91 14.11 12.94
C TRP A 17 12.24 14.35 14.29
N THR A 18 12.48 15.51 14.88
CA THR A 18 11.91 15.93 16.17
C THR A 18 11.10 17.21 16.03
N TYR A 19 10.15 17.41 16.94
CA TYR A 19 9.33 18.62 17.01
C TYR A 19 9.45 19.21 18.43
N GLN A 20 10.59 19.81 18.77
CA GLN A 20 10.82 20.35 20.12
C GLN A 20 11.77 21.56 20.08
N LYS A 21 11.33 22.68 20.68
CA LYS A 21 12.13 23.90 20.84
C LYS A 21 13.30 23.77 21.82
N ASP A 22 13.25 22.76 22.70
CA ASP A 22 14.14 22.65 23.86
C ASP A 22 15.28 21.63 23.66
N VAL A 23 15.38 21.02 22.48
CA VAL A 23 16.45 20.08 22.12
C VAL A 23 17.31 20.71 21.04
N GLU A 24 18.62 20.72 21.28
CA GLU A 24 19.58 21.26 20.31
C GLU A 24 19.53 20.45 19.00
N ASP A 25 19.42 21.16 17.88
CA ASP A 25 19.36 20.56 16.55
C ASP A 25 20.70 19.91 16.17
N GLY A 26 20.67 18.72 15.59
CA GLY A 26 21.86 17.99 15.15
C GLY A 26 22.57 17.14 16.22
N ILE A 27 22.03 17.05 17.44
CA ILE A 27 22.56 16.18 18.50
C ILE A 27 22.40 14.70 18.18
N LEU A 28 23.17 13.84 18.86
CA LEU A 28 23.00 12.40 18.77
C LEU A 28 21.64 11.97 19.31
N ASP A 29 20.96 11.10 18.57
CA ASP A 29 19.75 10.46 19.06
C ASP A 29 20.08 9.52 20.24
N PRO A 30 19.41 9.59 21.39
CA PRO A 30 19.69 8.74 22.54
C PRO A 30 19.50 7.25 22.26
N PHE A 31 18.68 6.91 21.25
CA PHE A 31 18.49 5.53 20.80
C PHE A 31 19.53 5.11 19.76
N GLN A 32 20.81 5.44 19.99
CA GLN A 32 21.89 4.86 19.20
C GLN A 32 21.88 3.33 19.35
N PRO A 33 22.14 2.59 18.26
CA PRO A 33 22.39 1.16 18.39
C PRO A 33 23.64 0.93 19.24
N ASP A 34 23.55 0.02 20.21
CA ASP A 34 24.70 -0.38 21.02
C ASP A 34 25.77 -1.08 20.18
N ASP A 35 26.97 -1.24 20.75
CA ASP A 35 28.10 -1.82 20.03
C ASP A 35 27.90 -3.29 19.65
N GLN A 36 27.07 -4.03 20.40
CA GLN A 36 26.74 -5.42 20.07
C GLN A 36 25.84 -5.48 18.83
N LEU A 37 24.81 -4.63 18.78
CA LEU A 37 23.87 -4.52 17.68
C LEU A 37 24.56 -3.98 16.43
N LYS A 38 25.45 -2.98 16.58
CA LYS A 38 26.29 -2.46 15.48
C LYS A 38 27.11 -3.56 14.83
N LYS A 39 27.78 -4.42 15.62
CA LYS A 39 28.55 -5.56 15.11
C LYS A 39 27.67 -6.62 14.47
N LYS A 40 26.57 -7.00 15.14
CA LYS A 40 25.65 -8.06 14.65
C LYS A 40 24.98 -7.70 13.32
N LYS A 41 24.61 -6.42 13.15
CA LYS A 41 23.88 -5.92 11.98
C LYS A 41 24.75 -5.15 10.98
N LYS A 42 26.07 -5.05 11.24
CA LYS A 42 27.04 -4.28 10.44
C LYS A 42 26.60 -2.82 10.23
N ILE A 43 26.10 -2.18 11.29
CA ILE A 43 25.66 -0.78 11.26
C ILE A 43 26.90 0.12 11.41
N SER A 44 27.15 0.98 10.41
CA SER A 44 28.24 1.95 10.41
C SER A 44 27.78 3.41 10.56
N PHE A 45 26.47 3.66 10.53
CA PHE A 45 25.90 5.00 10.56
C PHE A 45 25.61 5.46 12.00
N VAL A 46 25.54 6.79 12.18
CA VAL A 46 25.20 7.45 13.43
C VAL A 46 23.92 8.25 13.23
N ARG A 47 22.99 8.15 14.18
CA ARG A 47 21.71 8.87 14.13
C ARG A 47 21.82 10.23 14.81
N ARG A 48 21.28 11.26 14.19
CA ARG A 48 21.19 12.62 14.74
C ARG A 48 19.75 13.09 14.72
N ARG A 49 19.35 13.85 15.73
CA ARG A 49 18.04 14.50 15.77
C ARG A 49 18.06 15.75 14.90
N ARG A 50 16.97 16.00 14.18
CA ARG A 50 16.78 17.18 13.36
C ARG A 50 15.41 17.79 13.61
N ASP A 51 15.38 19.08 13.94
CA ASP A 51 14.14 19.77 14.21
C ASP A 51 13.38 20.11 12.91
N VAL A 52 12.13 19.66 12.84
CA VAL A 52 11.27 19.82 11.66
C VAL A 52 10.94 21.30 11.42
N TYR A 53 10.68 22.08 12.48
CA TYR A 53 10.30 23.48 12.34
C TYR A 53 11.50 24.33 11.87
N ARG A 54 12.69 24.04 12.36
CA ARG A 54 13.92 24.72 11.95
C ARG A 54 14.34 24.36 10.53
N ALA A 55 14.23 23.09 10.14
CA ALA A 55 14.68 22.62 8.85
C ALA A 55 13.68 22.90 7.71
N LEU A 56 12.37 22.86 8.01
CA LEU A 56 11.30 22.89 7.00
C LEU A 56 10.26 24.00 7.25
N GLY A 57 10.35 24.73 8.37
CA GLY A 57 9.39 25.78 8.74
C GLY A 57 9.80 27.18 8.31
N PRO A 58 9.10 28.22 8.79
CA PRO A 58 9.36 29.61 8.42
C PRO A 58 10.81 30.06 8.71
N GLY A 59 11.43 30.72 7.75
CA GLY A 59 12.84 31.14 7.77
C GLY A 59 13.84 30.09 7.26
N SER A 60 13.38 28.90 6.87
CA SER A 60 14.22 27.86 6.25
C SER A 60 14.29 28.01 4.73
N GLU A 61 15.28 27.36 4.09
CA GLU A 61 15.34 27.30 2.63
C GLU A 61 14.10 26.64 2.01
N ALA A 62 13.56 25.64 2.72
CA ALA A 62 12.36 24.91 2.33
C ALA A 62 11.08 25.76 2.33
N GLU A 63 11.02 26.85 3.12
CA GLU A 63 9.89 27.78 3.12
C GLU A 63 9.66 28.40 1.73
N SER A 64 10.75 28.59 0.96
CA SER A 64 10.67 29.18 -0.38
C SER A 64 10.03 28.26 -1.43
N ALA A 65 9.80 26.99 -1.09
CA ALA A 65 9.23 25.99 -1.98
C ALA A 65 7.74 25.73 -1.70
N LYS A 66 7.00 25.42 -2.77
CA LYS A 66 5.56 25.13 -2.68
C LYS A 66 5.28 23.68 -2.29
N VAL A 67 6.21 22.78 -2.57
CA VAL A 67 6.07 21.34 -2.37
C VAL A 67 7.36 20.82 -1.74
N LEU A 68 7.22 20.01 -0.69
CA LEU A 68 8.31 19.23 -0.11
C LEU A 68 8.28 17.83 -0.71
N ALA A 69 9.37 17.39 -1.34
CA ALA A 69 9.52 16.04 -1.85
C ALA A 69 10.45 15.25 -0.91
N PHE A 70 9.90 14.27 -0.20
CA PHE A 70 10.70 13.35 0.61
C PHE A 70 11.15 12.17 -0.25
N GLY A 71 12.44 11.83 -0.20
CA GLY A 71 12.95 10.58 -0.78
C GLY A 71 12.24 9.35 -0.22
N THR A 72 12.29 8.23 -0.93
CA THR A 72 11.50 7.02 -0.63
C THR A 72 11.63 6.58 0.84
N LEU A 73 10.54 6.73 1.59
CA LEU A 73 10.40 6.39 3.02
C LEU A 73 10.46 4.88 3.31
N PHE A 74 10.53 4.03 2.28
CA PHE A 74 10.39 2.57 2.38
C PHE A 74 11.51 1.86 1.65
N THR A 75 12.67 1.71 2.29
CA THR A 75 13.67 0.72 1.86
C THR A 75 13.61 -0.52 2.76
N ALA A 76 13.83 -1.70 2.15
CA ALA A 76 13.82 -3.01 2.81
C ALA A 76 14.61 -3.13 4.14
N PRO A 77 15.72 -2.41 4.41
CA PRO A 77 16.41 -2.49 5.71
C PRO A 77 15.62 -1.95 6.92
N TYR A 78 14.43 -1.36 6.74
CA TYR A 78 13.66 -0.68 7.79
C TYR A 78 12.64 -1.56 8.54
N LYS A 79 12.48 -2.84 8.18
CA LYS A 79 11.54 -3.75 8.85
C LYS A 79 11.95 -4.00 10.31
N GLY A 80 11.15 -3.50 11.26
CA GLY A 80 11.33 -3.70 12.71
C GLY A 80 12.06 -2.57 13.45
N SER A 81 12.31 -1.43 12.80
CA SER A 81 12.79 -0.22 13.48
C SER A 81 11.58 0.62 13.92
N GLU A 82 11.51 1.06 15.18
CA GLU A 82 10.46 1.99 15.62
C GLU A 82 10.54 3.28 14.78
N SER A 83 9.40 3.72 14.28
CA SER A 83 9.22 4.80 13.31
C SER A 83 9.97 6.09 13.66
N TYR A 84 10.45 6.74 12.60
CA TYR A 84 11.45 7.82 12.50
C TYR A 84 11.08 9.21 13.08
N ILE A 85 9.96 9.31 13.79
CA ILE A 85 9.54 10.48 14.56
C ILE A 85 9.29 9.98 15.97
N ASP A 86 10.05 10.46 16.94
CA ASP A 86 9.85 10.15 18.36
C ASP A 86 8.58 10.88 18.85
N ILE A 87 7.44 10.22 18.64
CA ILE A 87 6.13 10.67 19.14
C ILE A 87 5.79 9.99 20.46
N HIS A 88 6.74 9.30 21.12
CA HIS A 88 6.42 8.50 22.32
C HIS A 88 5.90 9.39 23.45
N GLU A 89 6.46 10.59 23.61
CA GLU A 89 5.91 11.61 24.52
C GLU A 89 4.60 12.23 23.99
N ALA A 90 4.47 12.35 22.68
CA ALA A 90 3.28 12.89 22.02
C ALA A 90 2.08 11.92 22.04
N ARG A 91 2.29 10.62 22.30
CA ARG A 91 1.20 9.66 22.55
C ARG A 91 0.37 10.03 23.78
N LYS A 92 0.87 10.88 24.67
CA LYS A 92 0.08 11.43 25.80
C LYS A 92 -0.81 12.60 25.38
N ASP A 93 -0.58 13.22 24.21
CA ASP A 93 -1.42 14.30 23.68
C ASP A 93 -2.68 13.70 22.99
N PRO A 94 -3.90 14.00 23.49
CA PRO A 94 -5.14 13.49 22.92
C PRO A 94 -5.35 13.83 21.44
N ARG A 95 -4.80 14.95 20.96
CA ARG A 95 -4.89 15.36 19.56
C ARG A 95 -4.05 14.46 18.67
N ILE A 96 -2.85 14.11 19.12
CA ILE A 96 -1.95 13.21 18.40
C ILE A 96 -2.52 11.79 18.40
N GLN A 97 -3.07 11.32 19.52
CA GLN A 97 -3.80 10.05 19.53
C GLN A 97 -4.98 10.05 18.54
N SER A 98 -5.76 11.14 18.51
CA SER A 98 -6.86 11.28 17.56
C SER A 98 -6.40 11.25 16.10
N VAL A 99 -5.28 11.93 15.79
CA VAL A 99 -4.68 11.88 14.45
C VAL A 99 -4.20 10.48 14.12
N MET A 100 -3.45 9.82 15.01
CA MET A 100 -2.96 8.45 14.81
C MET A 100 -4.11 7.47 14.54
N GLN A 101 -5.21 7.58 15.29
CA GLN A 101 -6.41 6.77 15.07
C GLN A 101 -7.06 7.06 13.71
N LYS A 102 -7.14 8.33 13.31
CA LYS A 102 -7.70 8.75 12.02
C LYS A 102 -6.80 8.36 10.83
N THR A 103 -5.50 8.25 11.04
CA THR A 103 -4.52 7.86 10.02
C THR A 103 -4.15 6.38 10.08
N GLU A 104 -4.70 5.61 11.03
CA GLU A 104 -4.47 4.17 11.14
C GLU A 104 -4.91 3.46 9.84
N PHE A 105 -5.99 3.94 9.23
CA PHE A 105 -6.43 3.53 7.91
C PHE A 105 -6.78 4.74 7.05
N LEU A 106 -6.07 4.90 5.94
CA LEU A 106 -6.39 5.86 4.91
C LEU A 106 -7.00 5.10 3.73
N PRO A 107 -8.31 5.23 3.47
CA PRO A 107 -8.94 4.54 2.36
C PRO A 107 -8.40 5.05 1.02
N PHE A 108 -8.43 4.21 0.00
CA PHE A 108 -8.22 4.66 -1.37
C PHE A 108 -9.30 5.66 -1.78
N VAL A 109 -9.01 6.42 -2.84
CA VAL A 109 -9.97 7.36 -3.43
C VAL A 109 -11.24 6.63 -3.91
N PRO A 110 -12.40 7.30 -3.91
CA PRO A 110 -13.69 6.67 -4.21
C PRO A 110 -13.73 5.89 -5.52
N GLU A 111 -13.09 6.40 -6.58
CA GLU A 111 -13.09 5.78 -7.91
C GLU A 111 -12.47 4.38 -7.88
N ILE A 112 -11.42 4.18 -7.08
CA ILE A 112 -10.78 2.88 -6.88
C ILE A 112 -11.67 1.96 -6.06
N LEU A 113 -12.25 2.48 -4.97
CA LEU A 113 -13.11 1.71 -4.09
C LEU A 113 -14.37 1.22 -4.81
N GLU A 114 -15.00 2.11 -5.57
CA GLU A 114 -16.18 1.81 -6.38
C GLU A 114 -15.87 0.78 -7.46
N ALA A 115 -14.74 0.92 -8.17
CA ALA A 115 -14.35 -0.05 -9.17
C ALA A 115 -14.16 -1.46 -8.58
N GLY A 116 -13.46 -1.58 -7.45
CA GLY A 116 -13.28 -2.88 -6.80
C GLY A 116 -14.59 -3.48 -6.28
N LYS A 117 -15.48 -2.65 -5.72
CA LYS A 117 -16.83 -3.06 -5.31
C LYS A 117 -17.66 -3.51 -6.52
N GLU A 118 -17.64 -2.76 -7.61
CA GLU A 118 -18.33 -3.08 -8.86
C GLU A 118 -17.86 -4.43 -9.40
N PHE A 119 -16.55 -4.68 -9.44
CA PHE A 119 -16.03 -5.97 -9.87
C PHE A 119 -16.53 -7.12 -8.98
N ALA A 120 -16.47 -6.96 -7.66
CA ALA A 120 -16.95 -7.99 -6.74
C ALA A 120 -18.46 -8.26 -6.92
N LEU A 121 -19.28 -7.21 -7.00
CA LEU A 121 -20.74 -7.31 -7.08
C LEU A 121 -21.23 -7.73 -8.47
N GLN A 122 -20.59 -7.27 -9.53
CA GLN A 122 -21.08 -7.42 -10.90
C GLN A 122 -20.27 -8.39 -11.76
N LYS A 123 -19.04 -8.74 -11.42
CA LYS A 123 -18.25 -9.74 -12.17
C LYS A 123 -18.19 -11.07 -11.44
N ILE A 124 -17.86 -11.07 -10.15
CA ILE A 124 -17.81 -12.31 -9.36
C ILE A 124 -19.24 -12.81 -9.05
N LYS A 125 -20.13 -11.89 -8.63
CA LYS A 125 -21.56 -12.14 -8.37
C LYS A 125 -21.87 -13.30 -7.40
N ALA A 126 -20.97 -13.60 -6.46
CA ALA A 126 -21.14 -14.67 -5.49
C ALA A 126 -20.25 -14.45 -4.25
N PRO A 127 -20.54 -15.08 -3.10
CA PRO A 127 -19.58 -15.16 -2.01
C PRO A 127 -18.28 -15.80 -2.49
N PHE A 128 -17.14 -15.16 -2.22
CA PHE A 128 -15.85 -15.60 -2.74
C PHE A 128 -14.74 -15.48 -1.70
N LEU A 129 -13.72 -16.31 -1.88
CA LEU A 129 -12.43 -16.21 -1.20
C LEU A 129 -11.50 -15.32 -2.04
N CYS A 130 -10.75 -14.40 -1.42
CA CYS A 130 -9.60 -13.80 -2.10
C CYS A 130 -8.30 -14.53 -1.71
N ALA A 131 -7.47 -14.80 -2.71
CA ALA A 131 -6.10 -15.28 -2.56
C ALA A 131 -5.11 -14.24 -3.13
N GLN A 132 -4.33 -13.61 -2.27
CA GLN A 132 -3.23 -12.72 -2.64
C GLN A 132 -1.90 -13.49 -2.59
N LEU A 133 -1.28 -13.68 -3.76
CA LEU A 133 -0.17 -14.62 -3.97
C LEU A 133 1.01 -13.90 -4.64
N ARG A 134 2.06 -13.57 -3.86
CA ARG A 134 3.35 -13.09 -4.39
C ARG A 134 4.23 -14.28 -4.72
N LEU A 135 4.38 -14.54 -6.01
CA LEU A 135 5.05 -15.71 -6.55
C LEU A 135 6.29 -15.34 -7.38
N LEU A 136 6.35 -14.16 -8.00
CA LEU A 136 7.50 -13.74 -8.83
C LEU A 136 8.52 -12.86 -8.12
N ASP A 137 8.22 -12.35 -6.94
CA ASP A 137 9.17 -11.56 -6.16
C ASP A 137 10.24 -12.47 -5.51
N GLY A 138 11.52 -12.14 -5.70
CA GLY A 138 12.66 -12.97 -5.27
C GLY A 138 12.69 -13.28 -3.77
N GLN A 139 12.07 -12.44 -2.93
CA GLN A 139 11.90 -12.71 -1.51
C GLN A 139 10.88 -13.84 -1.23
N PHE A 140 9.93 -14.05 -2.14
CA PHE A 140 8.79 -14.96 -1.96
C PHE A 140 8.84 -16.19 -2.89
N LYS A 141 9.71 -16.20 -3.91
CA LYS A 141 9.91 -17.35 -4.84
C LYS A 141 10.17 -18.68 -4.12
N ASN A 142 10.86 -18.65 -2.98
CA ASN A 142 11.16 -19.85 -2.18
C ASN A 142 10.03 -20.26 -1.22
N HIS A 143 8.95 -19.46 -1.13
CA HIS A 143 7.85 -19.62 -0.18
C HIS A 143 6.55 -20.11 -0.85
N TRP A 144 6.58 -20.51 -2.12
CA TRP A 144 5.40 -21.00 -2.86
C TRP A 144 4.71 -22.15 -2.12
N LYS A 145 5.48 -23.11 -1.60
CA LYS A 145 4.92 -24.25 -0.87
C LYS A 145 4.11 -23.82 0.35
N GLY A 146 4.63 -22.87 1.14
CA GLY A 146 3.92 -22.34 2.31
C GLY A 146 2.67 -21.57 1.92
N THR A 147 2.78 -20.71 0.91
CA THR A 147 1.67 -19.89 0.41
C THR A 147 0.53 -20.76 -0.13
N PHE A 148 0.85 -21.75 -0.98
CA PHE A 148 -0.16 -22.68 -1.50
C PHE A 148 -0.71 -23.63 -0.44
N LEU A 149 0.08 -24.02 0.57
CA LEU A 149 -0.41 -24.86 1.66
C LEU A 149 -1.54 -24.18 2.43
N VAL A 150 -1.38 -22.90 2.78
CA VAL A 150 -2.42 -22.13 3.50
C VAL A 150 -3.68 -22.01 2.64
N LEU A 151 -3.51 -21.68 1.35
CA LEU A 151 -4.65 -21.61 0.41
C LEU A 151 -5.37 -22.96 0.31
N LYS A 152 -4.63 -24.05 0.15
CA LYS A 152 -5.17 -25.40 0.06
C LYS A 152 -5.97 -25.77 1.31
N GLN A 153 -5.41 -25.54 2.51
CA GLN A 153 -6.11 -25.79 3.77
C GLN A 153 -7.42 -24.98 3.87
N LYS A 154 -7.40 -23.72 3.45
CA LYS A 154 -8.59 -22.87 3.46
C LYS A 154 -9.66 -23.38 2.48
N LEU A 155 -9.27 -23.79 1.27
CA LEU A 155 -10.19 -24.32 0.27
C LEU A 155 -10.78 -25.67 0.68
N GLU A 156 -9.99 -26.58 1.25
CA GLU A 156 -10.51 -27.85 1.77
C GLU A 156 -11.51 -27.64 2.92
N SER A 157 -11.25 -26.66 3.81
CA SER A 157 -12.22 -26.27 4.85
C SER A 157 -13.53 -25.70 4.26
N LEU A 158 -13.45 -24.94 3.17
CA LEU A 158 -14.63 -24.39 2.50
C LEU A 158 -15.42 -25.47 1.76
N LYS A 159 -14.76 -26.47 1.15
CA LYS A 159 -15.42 -27.61 0.50
C LYS A 159 -16.30 -28.40 1.45
N LEU A 160 -15.87 -28.55 2.70
CA LEU A 160 -16.63 -29.29 3.71
C LEU A 160 -17.90 -28.56 4.18
N ASN A 161 -17.93 -27.23 4.07
CA ASN A 161 -18.94 -26.38 4.72
C ASN A 161 -19.78 -25.53 3.76
N GLY A 162 -19.50 -25.57 2.46
CA GLY A 162 -20.12 -24.68 1.47
C GLY A 162 -20.50 -25.39 0.17
N PRO A 163 -21.49 -24.85 -0.57
CA PRO A 163 -21.87 -25.40 -1.86
C PRO A 163 -20.79 -25.12 -2.92
N PRO A 164 -20.48 -26.08 -3.81
CA PRO A 164 -19.66 -25.81 -4.98
C PRO A 164 -20.44 -25.01 -6.05
N PRO A 165 -19.75 -24.31 -6.97
CA PRO A 165 -18.30 -24.11 -6.97
C PRO A 165 -17.88 -23.04 -5.94
N ILE A 166 -16.68 -23.20 -5.36
CA ILE A 166 -16.08 -22.16 -4.53
C ILE A 166 -15.53 -21.08 -5.46
N HIS A 167 -16.04 -19.86 -5.32
CA HIS A 167 -15.54 -18.71 -6.07
C HIS A 167 -14.24 -18.19 -5.43
N ILE A 168 -13.22 -18.00 -6.25
CA ILE A 168 -11.90 -17.54 -5.82
C ILE A 168 -11.51 -16.34 -6.69
N PHE A 169 -11.23 -15.20 -6.06
CA PHE A 169 -10.52 -14.12 -6.71
C PHE A 169 -9.02 -14.28 -6.45
N VAL A 170 -8.21 -14.33 -7.51
CA VAL A 170 -6.76 -14.49 -7.41
C VAL A 170 -6.08 -13.19 -7.79
N MET A 171 -5.35 -12.62 -6.83
CA MET A 171 -4.47 -11.47 -7.00
C MET A 171 -3.03 -11.97 -6.97
N THR A 172 -2.32 -11.94 -8.09
CA THR A 172 -0.96 -12.49 -8.16
C THR A 172 -0.08 -11.76 -9.17
N ASP A 173 1.21 -11.72 -8.88
CA ASP A 173 2.24 -11.24 -9.81
C ASP A 173 2.64 -12.32 -10.84
N LEU A 174 2.14 -13.56 -10.75
CA LEU A 174 2.40 -14.63 -11.72
C LEU A 174 1.39 -14.58 -12.88
N PRO A 175 1.84 -14.33 -14.13
CA PRO A 175 0.96 -14.31 -15.29
C PRO A 175 0.22 -15.64 -15.48
N MET A 176 -1.03 -15.57 -15.92
CA MET A 176 -1.89 -16.76 -16.13
C MET A 176 -1.29 -17.78 -17.10
N SER A 177 -0.51 -17.33 -18.10
CA SER A 177 0.23 -18.20 -19.03
C SER A 177 1.18 -19.16 -18.32
N ASN A 178 1.63 -18.82 -17.11
CA ASN A 178 2.61 -19.55 -16.33
C ASN A 178 1.97 -20.38 -15.20
N TRP A 179 0.64 -20.50 -15.18
CA TRP A 179 -0.05 -21.28 -14.15
C TRP A 179 -0.01 -22.78 -14.41
N THR A 180 0.30 -23.21 -15.64
CA THR A 180 0.43 -24.63 -16.00
C THR A 180 1.47 -25.31 -15.12
N GLY A 181 1.09 -26.45 -14.51
CA GLY A 181 1.97 -27.19 -13.59
C GLY A 181 2.08 -26.57 -12.19
N THR A 182 1.31 -25.52 -11.88
CA THR A 182 1.19 -24.94 -10.55
C THR A 182 -0.14 -25.32 -9.90
N TYR A 183 -0.28 -25.09 -8.59
CA TYR A 183 -1.55 -25.31 -7.89
C TYR A 183 -2.70 -24.45 -8.46
N LEU A 184 -2.41 -23.22 -8.93
CA LEU A 184 -3.41 -22.39 -9.61
C LEU A 184 -3.89 -23.01 -10.92
N GLY A 185 -2.99 -23.66 -11.66
CA GLY A 185 -3.33 -24.40 -12.87
C GLY A 185 -4.18 -25.65 -12.58
N ASP A 186 -3.98 -26.30 -11.43
CA ASP A 186 -4.80 -27.45 -11.02
C ASP A 186 -6.20 -27.02 -10.58
N LEU A 187 -6.33 -25.89 -9.88
CA LEU A 187 -7.62 -25.29 -9.55
C LEU A 187 -8.43 -24.92 -10.81
N LEU A 188 -7.77 -24.44 -11.87
CA LEU A 188 -8.43 -24.12 -13.14
C LEU A 188 -9.00 -25.36 -13.86
N LYS A 189 -8.41 -26.54 -13.66
CA LYS A 189 -8.87 -27.79 -14.28
C LYS A 189 -10.12 -28.36 -13.60
N ASP A 190 -10.33 -28.05 -12.33
CA ASP A 190 -11.44 -28.53 -11.52
C ASP A 190 -12.57 -27.49 -11.46
N SER A 191 -13.16 -27.18 -12.63
CA SER A 191 -14.15 -26.12 -12.79
C SER A 191 -15.49 -26.40 -12.09
N ASP A 192 -15.77 -27.67 -11.79
CA ASP A 192 -16.97 -28.08 -11.06
C ASP A 192 -16.85 -27.74 -9.57
N ALA A 193 -15.63 -27.81 -9.02
CA ALA A 193 -15.37 -27.45 -7.64
C ALA A 193 -15.00 -25.97 -7.45
N PHE A 194 -14.39 -25.33 -8.44
CA PHE A 194 -13.83 -23.98 -8.31
C PHE A 194 -14.13 -23.06 -9.48
N LYS A 195 -14.41 -21.80 -9.17
CA LYS A 195 -14.54 -20.73 -10.16
C LYS A 195 -13.54 -19.62 -9.88
N ILE A 196 -12.50 -19.54 -10.70
CA ILE A 196 -11.44 -18.53 -10.55
C ILE A 196 -11.77 -17.26 -11.33
N SER A 197 -11.63 -16.12 -10.67
CA SER A 197 -11.68 -14.78 -11.26
C SER A 197 -10.34 -14.08 -11.05
N VAL A 198 -9.89 -13.35 -12.06
CA VAL A 198 -8.69 -12.49 -12.03
C VAL A 198 -9.06 -11.15 -12.65
N LEU A 199 -8.37 -10.09 -12.25
CA LEU A 199 -8.49 -8.77 -12.86
C LEU A 199 -7.26 -8.54 -13.75
N ARG A 200 -7.46 -7.93 -14.92
CA ARG A 200 -6.39 -7.65 -15.88
C ARG A 200 -6.31 -6.16 -16.14
N GLY A 201 -5.10 -5.68 -16.47
CA GLY A 201 -4.87 -4.26 -16.73
C GLY A 201 -5.63 -3.73 -17.95
N ASP A 202 -5.98 -4.59 -18.89
CA ASP A 202 -6.77 -4.28 -20.09
C ASP A 202 -8.29 -4.44 -19.89
N ASP A 203 -8.75 -4.82 -18.69
CA ASP A 203 -10.18 -4.82 -18.39
C ASP A 203 -10.73 -3.38 -18.46
N ASN A 204 -11.85 -3.19 -19.17
CA ASN A 204 -12.48 -1.88 -19.34
C ASN A 204 -12.66 -1.12 -18.01
N LEU A 205 -12.96 -1.83 -16.93
CA LEU A 205 -13.08 -1.27 -15.60
C LEU A 205 -11.81 -0.54 -15.15
N ILE A 206 -10.63 -1.14 -15.37
CA ILE A 206 -9.33 -0.53 -15.02
C ILE A 206 -9.07 0.70 -15.88
N VAL A 207 -9.32 0.59 -17.19
CA VAL A 207 -9.14 1.69 -18.14
C VAL A 207 -10.05 2.87 -17.80
N GLU A 208 -11.32 2.61 -17.50
CA GLU A 208 -12.30 3.63 -17.09
C GLU A 208 -11.93 4.27 -15.75
N THR A 209 -11.49 3.48 -14.77
CA THR A 209 -11.04 3.99 -13.48
C THR A 209 -9.83 4.91 -13.65
N ALA A 210 -8.87 4.52 -14.49
CA ALA A 210 -7.72 5.37 -14.81
C ALA A 210 -8.13 6.67 -15.50
N ASN A 211 -9.05 6.62 -16.46
CA ASN A 211 -9.55 7.81 -17.12
C ASN A 211 -10.26 8.76 -16.13
N LYS A 212 -11.10 8.24 -15.23
CA LYS A 212 -11.76 9.03 -14.18
C LYS A 212 -10.74 9.74 -13.29
N LEU A 213 -9.73 9.02 -12.82
CA LEU A 213 -8.66 9.58 -11.98
C LEU A 213 -7.87 10.67 -12.72
N MET A 214 -7.57 10.44 -14.00
CA MET A 214 -6.89 11.42 -14.84
C MET A 214 -7.73 12.68 -15.09
N ASP A 215 -9.03 12.56 -15.28
CA ASP A 215 -9.93 13.71 -15.45
C ASP A 215 -10.08 14.52 -14.15
N ILE A 216 -10.11 13.86 -12.99
CA ILE A 216 -10.08 14.50 -11.67
C ILE A 216 -8.75 15.24 -11.46
N ALA A 217 -7.62 14.59 -11.75
CA ALA A 217 -6.30 15.21 -11.68
C ALA A 217 -6.17 16.43 -12.60
N ARG A 218 -6.85 16.40 -13.76
CA ARG A 218 -6.94 17.51 -14.72
C ARG A 218 -7.99 18.58 -14.34
N GLY A 219 -8.70 18.42 -13.22
CA GLY A 219 -9.67 19.39 -12.70
C GLY A 219 -10.96 19.50 -13.52
N LYS A 220 -11.31 18.49 -14.33
CA LYS A 220 -12.48 18.56 -15.21
C LYS A 220 -13.84 18.33 -14.51
N ASN A 221 -13.84 17.83 -13.27
CA ASN A 221 -15.06 17.50 -12.53
C ASN A 221 -15.39 18.45 -11.35
N LEU A 222 -14.73 19.62 -11.24
CA LEU A 222 -15.19 20.66 -10.31
C LEU A 222 -16.15 21.62 -11.02
N GLU A 223 -17.45 21.37 -10.88
CA GLU A 223 -18.46 22.41 -11.06
C GLU A 223 -18.18 23.53 -10.05
N SER A 224 -17.75 24.69 -10.59
CA SER A 224 -17.58 25.99 -9.93
C SER A 224 -16.53 26.07 -8.81
N VAL A 225 -15.36 26.63 -9.14
CA VAL A 225 -14.83 27.90 -8.60
C VAL A 225 -13.53 28.24 -9.36
N SER A 226 -13.56 29.39 -10.04
CA SER A 226 -12.44 30.13 -10.63
C SER A 226 -11.56 29.42 -11.68
N LYS A 227 -11.83 29.71 -12.95
CA LYS A 227 -10.87 29.58 -14.07
C LYS A 227 -9.53 30.27 -13.72
N ARG A 228 -8.51 29.50 -13.37
CA ARG A 228 -7.12 29.84 -13.70
C ARG A 228 -6.59 28.72 -14.57
N SER A 229 -6.32 29.04 -15.83
CA SER A 229 -5.74 28.12 -16.80
C SER A 229 -4.33 27.74 -16.33
N TYR A 230 -4.22 26.58 -15.69
CA TYR A 230 -2.94 25.89 -15.59
C TYR A 230 -2.87 24.96 -16.79
N THR A 231 -2.15 25.39 -17.84
CA THR A 231 -1.63 24.47 -18.85
C THR A 231 -0.60 23.59 -18.15
N VAL A 232 -1.06 22.46 -17.61
CA VAL A 232 -0.18 21.39 -17.15
C VAL A 232 0.21 20.59 -18.38
N ASP A 233 1.49 20.69 -18.73
CA ASP A 233 2.09 19.97 -19.83
C ASP A 233 1.98 18.46 -19.59
N ASN A 234 1.51 17.74 -20.60
CA ASN A 234 1.12 16.34 -20.52
C ASN A 234 2.33 15.43 -20.73
N HIS A 235 2.63 14.60 -19.73
CA HIS A 235 2.99 13.19 -19.91
C HIS A 235 2.89 12.49 -18.54
N CYS A 236 1.74 11.87 -18.25
CA CYS A 236 1.66 10.89 -17.18
C CYS A 236 2.01 9.52 -17.79
N ASP A 237 3.04 8.90 -17.23
CA ASP A 237 3.67 7.68 -17.69
C ASP A 237 2.70 6.47 -17.64
N PRO A 238 2.83 5.45 -18.51
CA PRO A 238 2.01 4.22 -18.49
C PRO A 238 2.07 3.43 -17.17
N GLN A 239 2.98 3.79 -16.24
CA GLN A 239 3.04 3.26 -14.89
C GLN A 239 1.76 3.49 -14.07
N SER A 240 0.92 4.48 -14.42
CA SER A 240 -0.33 4.74 -13.67
C SER A 240 -1.32 3.57 -13.71
N PHE A 241 -1.31 2.75 -14.76
CA PHE A 241 -2.27 1.66 -14.91
C PHE A 241 -1.97 0.46 -14.00
N THR A 242 -0.69 0.14 -13.78
CA THR A 242 -0.28 -0.98 -12.92
C THR A 242 -0.64 -0.72 -11.46
N ASP A 243 -0.47 0.52 -11.00
CA ASP A 243 -0.83 0.91 -9.63
C ASP A 243 -2.36 0.92 -9.43
N ILE A 244 -3.12 1.38 -10.43
CA ILE A 244 -4.59 1.35 -10.38
C ILE A 244 -5.10 -0.08 -10.34
N LEU A 245 -4.59 -0.97 -11.19
CA LEU A 245 -4.92 -2.40 -11.14
C LEU A 245 -4.69 -2.95 -9.75
N LEU A 246 -3.50 -2.73 -9.18
CA LEU A 246 -3.13 -3.19 -7.85
C LEU A 246 -4.08 -2.69 -6.75
N TYR A 247 -4.48 -1.41 -6.79
CA TYR A 247 -5.38 -0.84 -5.79
C TYR A 247 -6.82 -1.34 -5.93
N VAL A 248 -7.28 -1.55 -7.17
CA VAL A 248 -8.59 -2.15 -7.43
C VAL A 248 -8.60 -3.62 -6.97
N GLU A 249 -7.55 -4.40 -7.24
CA GLU A 249 -7.43 -5.78 -6.76
C GLU A 249 -7.47 -5.86 -5.22
N GLN A 250 -6.75 -4.97 -4.52
CA GLN A 250 -6.80 -4.89 -3.06
C GLN A 250 -8.23 -4.59 -2.55
N THR A 251 -8.94 -3.70 -3.24
CA THR A 251 -10.33 -3.39 -2.94
C THR A 251 -11.22 -4.62 -3.14
N VAL A 252 -11.09 -5.35 -4.26
CA VAL A 252 -11.82 -6.60 -4.52
C VAL A 252 -11.55 -7.60 -3.40
N CYS A 253 -10.29 -7.78 -2.99
CA CYS A 253 -9.93 -8.68 -1.90
C CYS A 253 -10.49 -8.27 -0.53
N SER A 254 -10.64 -6.96 -0.29
CA SER A 254 -11.31 -6.46 0.91
C SER A 254 -12.80 -6.86 0.96
N CYS A 255 -13.42 -7.09 -0.21
CA CYS A 255 -14.81 -7.53 -0.36
C CYS A 255 -15.05 -9.04 -0.20
N ALA A 256 -13.99 -9.86 -0.12
CA ALA A 256 -14.12 -11.31 -0.12
C ALA A 256 -14.83 -11.83 1.15
N SER A 257 -16.04 -12.36 0.99
CA SER A 257 -16.90 -12.77 2.10
C SER A 257 -16.60 -14.17 2.66
N LEU A 258 -16.02 -15.07 1.87
CA LEU A 258 -15.58 -16.40 2.35
C LEU A 258 -14.23 -16.36 3.08
N GLY A 259 -13.56 -15.20 3.05
CA GLY A 259 -12.31 -14.94 3.74
C GLY A 259 -11.20 -14.43 2.82
N PHE A 260 -10.01 -14.32 3.39
CA PHE A 260 -8.82 -13.82 2.73
C PHE A 260 -7.63 -14.72 3.06
N VAL A 261 -6.79 -15.00 2.06
CA VAL A 261 -5.49 -15.67 2.20
C VAL A 261 -4.45 -14.76 1.56
N GLY A 262 -3.55 -14.20 2.37
CA GLY A 262 -2.45 -13.35 1.91
C GLY A 262 -1.10 -14.04 1.99
N THR A 263 -0.15 -13.58 1.17
CA THR A 263 1.24 -14.05 1.27
C THR A 263 1.87 -13.49 2.53
N THR A 264 2.38 -14.36 3.41
CA THR A 264 2.99 -13.95 4.68
C THR A 264 4.13 -12.96 4.47
N GLY A 265 4.06 -11.81 5.13
CA GLY A 265 5.06 -10.74 5.04
C GLY A 265 4.92 -9.82 3.83
N SER A 266 3.84 -9.95 3.05
CA SER A 266 3.49 -9.00 2.00
C SER A 266 2.75 -7.79 2.59
N THR A 267 3.27 -6.59 2.34
CA THR A 267 2.62 -5.32 2.72
C THR A 267 1.26 -5.13 2.04
N ILE A 268 1.08 -5.72 0.85
CA ILE A 268 -0.22 -5.76 0.14
C ILE A 268 -1.24 -6.56 0.96
N ALA A 269 -0.84 -7.72 1.49
CA ALA A 269 -1.72 -8.52 2.33
C ALA A 269 -2.09 -7.79 3.63
N GLU A 270 -1.12 -7.14 4.27
CA GLU A 270 -1.35 -6.31 5.47
C GLU A 270 -2.34 -5.16 5.17
N THR A 271 -2.21 -4.51 4.00
CA THR A 271 -3.13 -3.45 3.58
C THR A 271 -4.55 -3.99 3.37
N ILE A 272 -4.71 -5.15 2.73
CA ILE A 272 -6.03 -5.78 2.54
C ILE A 272 -6.65 -6.14 3.90
N GLU A 273 -5.88 -6.71 4.82
CA GLU A 273 -6.38 -7.03 6.17
C GLU A 273 -6.86 -5.77 6.91
N LEU A 274 -6.13 -4.67 6.78
CA LEU A 274 -6.53 -3.38 7.31
C LEU A 274 -7.84 -2.88 6.66
N MET A 275 -7.94 -2.92 5.32
CA MET A 275 -9.18 -2.57 4.61
C MET A 275 -10.38 -3.39 5.09
N ARG A 276 -10.17 -4.70 5.35
CA ARG A 276 -11.21 -5.60 5.89
C ARG A 276 -11.59 -5.24 7.32
N LYS A 277 -10.61 -4.96 8.19
CA LYS A 277 -10.82 -4.50 9.57
C LYS A 277 -11.69 -3.24 9.62
N TYR A 278 -11.44 -2.30 8.71
CA TYR A 278 -12.17 -1.05 8.60
C TYR A 278 -13.41 -1.11 7.70
N LYS A 279 -13.78 -2.31 7.23
CA LYS A 279 -14.96 -2.53 6.40
C LYS A 279 -15.01 -1.64 5.15
N ALA A 280 -13.88 -1.45 4.47
CA ALA A 280 -13.79 -0.63 3.26
C ALA A 280 -14.79 -1.04 2.15
N CYS A 281 -15.17 -2.32 2.13
CA CYS A 281 -16.18 -2.83 1.19
C CYS A 281 -17.64 -2.70 1.69
N SER A 282 -17.88 -2.39 2.97
CA SER A 282 -19.24 -2.20 3.50
C SER A 282 -19.72 -0.78 3.19
N GLY A 283 -20.61 -0.67 2.21
CA GLY A 283 -21.25 0.57 1.79
C GLY A 283 -21.82 0.42 0.40
#